data_AF-A0A967PZQ9-F1
#
_entry.id   AF-A0A967PZQ9-F1
#
_cell.length_a   1.000
_cell.length_b   1.000
_cell.length_c   1.000
_cell.angle_alpha   90.00
_cell.angle_beta   90.00
_cell.angle_gamma   90.00
#
_symmetry.space_group_name_H-M   'P 1'
#
loop_
_entity.id
_entity.type
_entity.pdbx_description
1 polymer ?
#
loop_
_entity_poly.entity_id
_entity_poly.type
_entity_poly.pdbx_seq_one_letter_code
_entity_poly.pdbx_strand_id
1 'polypeptide(L)' 'ATPALLLGPIAVHPTRQGEGLGGLLLLDTLERARALGWQRVLLIGDEPYYRRFGFRQALTQNIDFPKPVNIERLLAKELV' A
#
# COMPACT_ATOMS: atom_id res chain seq x y z
N ALA A 1 -3.87 -12.33 -15.53
CA ALA A 1 -3.25 -11.51 -14.46
C ALA A 1 -4.31 -11.18 -13.43
N THR A 2 -4.01 -11.32 -12.13
CA THR A 2 -4.95 -10.91 -11.07
C THR A 2 -4.94 -9.39 -10.95
N PRO A 3 -6.09 -8.71 -11.03
CA PRO A 3 -6.15 -7.26 -10.85
C PRO A 3 -5.66 -6.85 -9.45
N ALA A 4 -4.91 -5.75 -9.39
CA ALA A 4 -4.43 -5.17 -8.14
C ALA A 4 -4.61 -3.64 -8.18
N LEU A 5 -4.84 -3.04 -7.01
CA LEU A 5 -4.83 -1.59 -6.85
C LEU A 5 -3.43 -1.09 -6.57
N LEU A 6 -3.05 0.04 -7.16
CA LEU A 6 -1.90 0.83 -6.72
C LEU A 6 -2.40 1.97 -5.84
N LEU A 7 -1.97 1.99 -4.58
CA LEU A 7 -2.35 2.98 -3.59
C LEU A 7 -1.30 4.09 -3.49
N GLY A 8 -1.71 5.32 -3.78
CA GLY A 8 -0.91 6.50 -3.50
C GLY A 8 -1.36 7.75 -4.25
N PRO A 9 -0.93 8.94 -3.78
CA PRO A 9 -0.23 9.17 -2.52
C PRO A 9 -1.18 9.10 -1.31
N ILE A 10 -0.63 8.78 -0.13
CA ILE A 10 -1.27 9.10 1.16
C ILE A 10 -0.54 10.30 1.73
N ALA A 11 -1.26 11.39 1.94
CA ALA A 11 -0.69 12.63 2.41
C ALA A 11 -1.47 13.18 3.60
N VAL A 12 -0.74 13.69 4.59
CA VAL A 12 -1.29 14.38 5.75
C VAL A 12 -0.61 15.74 5.83
N HIS A 13 -1.41 16.79 5.99
CA HIS A 13 -0.89 18.15 6.13
C HIS A 13 0.16 18.21 7.26
N PRO A 14 1.30 18.91 7.11
CA PRO A 14 2.39 18.89 8.09
C PRO A 14 1.97 19.18 9.53
N THR A 15 1.05 20.12 9.73
CA THR A 15 0.52 20.49 11.05
C THR A 15 -0.35 19.42 11.71
N ARG A 16 -0.63 18.32 11.01
CA ARG A 16 -1.46 17.19 11.46
C ARG A 16 -0.71 15.85 11.41
N GLN A 17 0.58 15.86 11.06
CA GLN A 17 1.41 14.66 11.07
C GLN A 17 1.67 14.20 12.51
N GLY A 18 1.94 12.91 12.71
CA GLY A 18 2.11 12.33 14.05
C GLY A 18 0.80 12.00 14.78
N GLU A 19 -0.35 12.52 14.32
CA GLU A 19 -1.68 12.25 14.92
C GLU A 19 -2.30 10.91 14.46
N GLY A 20 -1.60 10.11 13.64
CA GLY A 20 -2.08 8.81 13.16
C GLY A 20 -3.01 8.85 11.93
N LEU A 21 -3.32 10.05 11.39
CA LEU A 21 -4.24 10.23 10.26
C LEU A 21 -3.85 9.42 9.00
N GLY A 22 -2.55 9.31 8.69
CA GLY A 22 -2.09 8.53 7.53
C GLY A 22 -2.40 7.04 7.67
N GLY A 23 -2.33 6.51 8.88
CA GLY A 23 -2.74 5.14 9.18
C GLY A 23 -4.25 4.94 9.09
N LEU A 24 -5.04 5.92 9.55
CA LEU A 24 -6.50 5.90 9.43
C LEU A 24 -6.95 5.89 7.95
N LEU A 25 -6.37 6.76 7.12
CA LEU A 25 -6.64 6.80 5.68
C LEU A 25 -6.28 5.47 5.00
N LEU A 26 -5.14 4.89 5.35
CA LEU A 26 -4.70 3.60 4.84
C LEU A 26 -5.71 2.49 5.20
N LEU A 27 -6.08 2.37 6.48
CA LEU A 27 -6.98 1.33 6.96
C LEU A 27 -8.38 1.44 6.32
N ASP A 28 -8.97 2.65 6.27
CA ASP A 28 -10.26 2.88 5.61
C ASP A 28 -10.19 2.50 4.11
N THR A 29 -9.09 2.84 3.44
CA THR A 29 -8.90 2.48 2.02
C THR A 29 -8.83 0.97 1.82
N LEU A 30 -8.13 0.24 2.70
CA LEU A 30 -8.02 -1.22 2.62
C LEU A 30 -9.38 -1.90 2.84
N GLU A 31 -10.18 -1.41 3.80
CA GLU A 31 -11.54 -1.93 4.02
C GLU A 31 -12.45 -1.68 2.81
N ARG A 32 -12.39 -0.49 2.21
CA ARG A 32 -13.13 -0.19 0.97
C ARG A 32 -12.68 -1.07 -0.18
N ALA A 33 -11.37 -1.25 -0.36
CA ALA A 33 -10.82 -2.11 -1.41
C ALA A 33 -11.33 -3.55 -1.26
N ARG A 34 -11.32 -4.09 -0.03
CA ARG A 34 -11.87 -5.41 0.28
C ARG A 34 -13.36 -5.50 -0.03
N ALA A 35 -14.15 -4.50 0.39
CA ALA A 35 -15.59 -4.44 0.14
C ALA A 35 -15.95 -4.36 -1.36
N LEU A 36 -15.07 -3.74 -2.17
CA LEU A 36 -15.18 -3.67 -3.63
C LEU A 36 -14.69 -4.95 -4.34
N GLY A 37 -14.26 -5.98 -3.59
CA GLY A 37 -13.83 -7.27 -4.14
C GLY A 37 -12.39 -7.29 -4.67
N TRP A 38 -11.57 -6.30 -4.33
CA TRP A 38 -10.14 -6.33 -4.67
C TRP A 38 -9.42 -7.38 -3.85
N GLN A 39 -8.53 -8.12 -4.51
CA GLN A 39 -7.76 -9.20 -3.88
C GLN A 39 -6.41 -8.70 -3.36
N ARG A 40 -5.84 -7.65 -3.97
CA ARG A 40 -4.49 -7.17 -3.65
C ARG A 40 -4.37 -5.66 -3.79
N VAL A 41 -3.58 -5.07 -2.90
CA VAL A 41 -3.14 -3.67 -2.96
C VAL A 41 -1.61 -3.61 -3.01
N LEU A 42 -1.09 -2.76 -3.87
CA LEU A 42 0.31 -2.41 -4.04
C LEU A 42 0.53 -0.97 -3.57
N LEU A 43 1.72 -0.68 -3.06
CA LEU A 43 2.16 0.69 -2.82
C LEU A 43 3.68 0.81 -2.96
N ILE A 44 4.15 2.04 -3.12
CA ILE A 44 5.58 2.37 -3.11
C ILE A 44 5.87 3.13 -1.82
N GLY A 45 6.68 2.58 -0.92
CA GLY A 45 6.89 3.15 0.41
C GLY A 45 7.93 2.44 1.25
N ASP A 46 8.11 2.92 2.49
CA ASP A 46 9.06 2.37 3.45
C ASP A 46 8.49 1.14 4.16
N GLU A 47 9.08 -0.03 3.92
CA GLU A 47 8.62 -1.30 4.53
C GLU A 47 8.53 -1.25 6.06
N PRO A 48 9.49 -0.68 6.82
CA PRO A 48 9.37 -0.57 8.27
C PRO A 48 8.10 0.14 8.74
N TYR A 49 7.63 1.14 7.98
CA TYR A 49 6.38 1.83 8.27
C TYR A 49 5.16 1.01 7.87
N TYR A 50 5.16 0.41 6.67
CA TYR A 50 3.98 -0.23 6.10
C TYR A 50 3.77 -1.68 6.57
N ARG A 51 4.80 -2.37 7.08
CA ARG A 51 4.71 -3.75 7.56
C ARG A 51 3.68 -3.94 8.68
N ARG A 52 3.44 -2.90 9.50
CA ARG A 52 2.44 -2.93 10.58
C ARG A 52 1.00 -2.99 10.07
N PHE A 53 0.77 -2.67 8.79
CA PHE A 53 -0.53 -2.82 8.11
C PHE A 53 -0.61 -4.11 7.27
N GLY A 54 0.44 -4.93 7.29
CA GLY A 54 0.52 -6.20 6.57
C GLY A 54 1.06 -6.11 5.15
N PHE A 55 1.64 -4.97 4.74
CA PHE A 55 2.39 -4.86 3.49
C PHE A 55 3.75 -5.55 3.60
N ARG A 56 4.17 -6.22 2.53
CA ARG A 56 5.45 -6.96 2.47
C ARG A 56 6.06 -6.88 1.08
N GLN A 57 7.38 -6.81 1.01
CA GLN A 57 8.11 -6.91 -0.26
C GLN A 57 8.06 -8.33 -0.84
N ALA A 58 8.02 -9.35 0.01
CA ALA A 58 7.98 -10.76 -0.43
C ALA A 58 6.80 -11.10 -1.37
N LEU A 59 5.74 -10.28 -1.36
CA LEU A 59 4.56 -10.46 -2.21
C LEU A 59 4.70 -9.81 -3.60
N THR A 60 5.86 -9.23 -3.94
CA THR A 60 6.10 -8.50 -5.19
C THR A 60 7.03 -9.22 -6.17
N GLN A 61 7.46 -10.45 -5.85
CA GLN A 61 8.53 -11.18 -6.57
C GLN A 61 8.26 -11.44 -8.07
N ASN A 62 7.03 -11.25 -8.54
CA ASN A 62 6.62 -11.47 -9.93
C ASN A 62 5.85 -10.27 -10.52
N ILE A 63 6.12 -9.05 -10.03
CA ILE A 63 5.50 -7.84 -10.53
C ILE A 63 6.48 -7.12 -11.44
N ASP A 64 6.12 -7.02 -12.72
CA ASP A 64 6.77 -6.07 -13.62
C ASP A 64 6.16 -4.68 -13.40
N PHE A 65 7.01 -3.69 -13.14
CA PHE A 65 6.58 -2.34 -12.80
C PHE A 65 7.34 -1.33 -13.67
N PRO A 66 6.64 -0.35 -14.28
CA PRO A 66 7.28 0.59 -15.19
C PRO A 66 8.35 1.42 -14.46
N LYS A 67 9.54 1.50 -15.07
CA LYS A 67 10.64 2.35 -14.59
C LYS A 67 10.41 3.80 -15.03
N PRO A 68 10.81 4.82 -14.24
CA PRO A 68 11.65 4.73 -13.04
C PRO A 68 10.84 4.50 -11.76
N VAL A 69 11.16 3.41 -11.04
CA VAL A 69 10.67 3.15 -9.68
C VAL A 69 11.79 2.47 -8.90
N ASN A 70 11.90 2.75 -7.60
CA ASN A 70 12.71 1.89 -6.73
C ASN A 70 11.88 0.66 -6.37
N ILE A 71 12.18 -0.47 -7.01
CA ILE A 71 11.51 -1.76 -6.79
C ILE A 71 11.68 -2.25 -5.35
N GLU A 72 12.74 -1.85 -4.65
CA GLU A 72 12.95 -2.19 -3.23
C GLU A 72 11.87 -1.58 -2.32
N ARG A 73 11.21 -0.51 -2.78
CA ARG A 73 10.11 0.16 -2.07
C ARG A 73 8.74 -0.35 -2.51
N LEU A 74 8.66 -1.26 -3.48
CA LEU A 74 7.39 -1.85 -3.90
C LEU A 74 6.94 -2.86 -2.83
N LEU A 75 5.74 -2.68 -2.31
CA LEU A 75 5.15 -3.55 -1.29
C LEU A 75 3.76 -3.97 -1.73
N ALA A 76 3.35 -5.19 -1.36
CA ALA A 76 1.98 -5.65 -1.57
C ALA A 76 1.33 -6.14 -0.28
N LYS A 77 0.00 -6.12 -0.27
CA LYS A 77 -0.86 -6.71 0.75
C LYS A 77 -1.99 -7.47 0.06
N GLU A 78 -2.21 -8.72 0.46
CA GLU A 78 -3.42 -9.47 0.12
C GLU A 78 -4.59 -9.02 1.03
N LEU A 79 -5.79 -8.96 0.45
CA LEU A 79 -7.03 -8.56 1.12
C LEU A 79 -7.96 -9.74 1.43
N VAL A 80 -7.60 -10.94 0.96
CA VAL A 80 -8.31 -12.22 1.11
C VAL A 80 -7.40 -13.30 1.68
#